data_AF-A0A1J3J907-F1
#
_entry.id   AF-A0A1J3J907-F1
#
_cell.length_a   1.000
_cell.length_b   1.000
_cell.length_c   1.000
_cell.angle_alpha   90.00
_cell.angle_beta   90.00
_cell.angle_gamma   90.00
#
_symmetry.space_group_name_H-M   'P 1'
#
loop_
_entity.id
_entity.type
_entity.pdbx_description
1 polymer ?
#
loop_
_entity_poly.entity_id
_entity_poly.type
_entity_poly.pdbx_seq_one_letter_code
_entity_poly.pdbx_strand_id
1 'polypeptide(L)'
;ALLQYENYPPILHNNIASGYIFLDEDFQAKVTGFGLQRKQRIDTSVYDFAALLLEIVTGSKQREDTVTQALQKIRSGKLEEIVDPALYFHEQPVAFREQIG
;
A
#
# COMPACT_ATOMS: atom_id res chain seq x y z
N ALA A 1 13.17 7.09 4.74
CA ALA A 1 13.31 7.32 3.29
C ALA A 1 14.79 7.25 2.90
N LEU A 2 15.29 6.06 2.60
CA LEU A 2 16.72 5.82 2.33
C LEU A 2 17.17 6.50 1.01
N LEU A 3 16.33 6.38 -0.03
CA LEU A 3 16.59 6.89 -1.38
C LEU A 3 16.71 8.42 -1.47
N GLN A 4 16.06 9.15 -0.55
CA GLN A 4 16.04 10.61 -0.54
C GLN A 4 17.21 11.25 0.24
N TYR A 5 17.75 10.54 1.24
CA TYR A 5 18.72 11.12 2.17
C TYR A 5 20.17 10.67 1.91
N GLU A 6 20.37 9.46 1.38
CA GLU A 6 21.71 8.87 1.25
C GLU A 6 22.35 9.03 -0.14
N ASN A 7 21.66 9.63 -1.11
CA ASN A 7 22.12 9.75 -2.50
C ASN A 7 22.14 11.21 -2.97
N TYR A 8 23.22 11.62 -3.64
CA TYR A 8 23.31 12.91 -4.33
C TYR A 8 23.65 12.70 -5.82
N PRO A 9 22.74 13.07 -6.75
CA PRO A 9 21.42 13.64 -6.51
C PRO A 9 20.42 12.62 -5.93
N PRO A 10 19.39 13.06 -5.18
CA PRO A 10 18.38 12.18 -4.61
C PRO A 10 17.69 11.30 -5.67
N ILE A 11 17.53 10.01 -5.39
CA ILE A 11 16.82 9.10 -6.28
C ILE A 11 15.33 9.13 -5.92
N LEU A 12 14.51 9.59 -6.86
CA LEU A 12 13.07 9.72 -6.68
C LEU A 12 12.32 8.70 -7.54
N HIS A 13 11.50 7.85 -6.90
CA HIS A 13 10.69 6.86 -7.61
C HIS A 13 9.46 7.50 -8.30
N ASN A 14 8.84 8.51 -7.68
CA ASN A 14 7.77 9.35 -8.23
C ASN A 14 6.52 8.61 -8.79
N ASN A 15 6.31 7.36 -8.37
CA ASN A 15 5.14 6.53 -8.72
C ASN A 15 5.16 5.23 -7.93
N ILE A 16 5.38 5.32 -6.61
CA ILE A 16 5.48 4.11 -5.78
C ILE A 16 4.08 3.51 -5.61
N ALA A 17 3.91 2.23 -5.94
CA ALA A 17 2.62 1.52 -5.88
C ALA A 17 2.85 0.03 -5.64
N SER A 18 1.82 -0.70 -5.18
CA SER A 18 1.94 -2.13 -4.87
C SER A 18 2.45 -2.96 -6.06
N GLY A 19 2.11 -2.59 -7.30
CA GLY A 19 2.60 -3.24 -8.51
C GLY A 19 4.11 -3.06 -8.81
N TYR A 20 4.79 -2.16 -8.10
CA TYR A 20 6.24 -1.94 -8.20
C TYR A 20 7.00 -2.54 -7.02
N ILE A 21 6.29 -3.12 -6.06
CA ILE A 21 6.86 -3.81 -4.89
C ILE A 21 6.72 -5.30 -5.12
N PHE A 22 7.85 -5.96 -5.37
CA PHE A 22 7.91 -7.42 -5.49
C PHE A 22 8.40 -8.03 -4.18
N LEU A 23 7.98 -9.25 -3.91
CA LEU A 23 8.46 -10.05 -2.78
C LEU A 23 9.37 -11.15 -3.34
N ASP A 24 10.49 -11.40 -2.68
CA ASP A 24 11.31 -12.58 -2.96
C ASP A 24 10.87 -13.79 -2.13
N GLU A 25 11.64 -14.89 -2.20
CA GLU A 25 11.35 -16.16 -1.52
C GLU A 25 11.27 -16.03 0.02
N ASP A 26 11.98 -15.04 0.59
CA ASP A 26 11.98 -14.73 2.02
C ASP A 26 10.97 -13.62 2.39
N PHE A 27 10.03 -13.32 1.49
CA PHE A 27 9.05 -12.24 1.61
C PHE A 27 9.69 -10.85 1.82
N GLN A 28 10.93 -10.64 1.38
CA GLN A 28 11.57 -9.34 1.44
C GLN A 28 11.08 -8.45 0.31
N ALA A 29 10.62 -7.25 0.66
CA ALA A 29 10.12 -6.28 -0.29
C ALA A 29 11.26 -5.67 -1.12
N LYS A 30 11.12 -5.72 -2.45
CA LYS A 30 12.05 -5.14 -3.42
C LYS A 30 11.31 -4.13 -4.29
N VAL A 31 11.82 -2.90 -4.30
CA VAL A 31 11.28 -1.79 -5.11
C VAL A 31 11.86 -1.88 -6.52
N THR A 32 11.00 -1.77 -7.53
CA THR A 32 11.34 -1.81 -8.96
C THR A 32 10.62 -0.68 -9.69
N GLY A 33 10.89 -0.45 -10.98
CA GLY A 33 10.16 0.58 -11.75
C GLY A 33 10.79 1.98 -11.70
N PHE A 34 12.01 2.09 -11.19
CA PHE A 34 12.85 3.26 -11.36
C PHE A 34 13.03 3.60 -12.86
N GLY A 35 12.99 4.89 -13.20
CA GLY A 35 13.25 5.38 -14.56
C GLY A 35 12.07 5.29 -15.54
N LEU A 36 10.91 4.77 -15.13
CA LEU A 36 9.70 4.69 -15.97
C LEU A 36 8.89 6.01 -16.03
N GLN A 37 9.23 7.00 -15.20
CA GLN A 37 8.49 8.26 -15.03
C GLN A 37 9.36 9.47 -15.41
N ARG A 38 8.80 10.42 -16.18
CA ARG A 38 9.46 11.68 -16.54
C ARG A 38 9.12 12.76 -15.50
N LYS A 39 10.15 13.33 -14.85
CA LYS A 39 10.15 14.55 -14.01
C LYS A 39 8.78 14.93 -13.39
N GLN A 40 8.43 14.31 -12.26
CA GLN A 40 7.39 14.85 -11.37
C GLN A 40 8.00 15.61 -10.19
N ARG A 41 7.20 16.51 -9.60
CA ARG A 41 7.56 17.33 -8.45
C ARG A 41 7.76 16.44 -7.21
N ILE A 42 8.70 16.82 -6.35
CA ILE A 42 9.09 16.08 -5.13
C ILE A 42 7.89 15.84 -4.20
N ASP A 43 6.94 16.78 -4.22
CA ASP A 43 5.81 16.91 -3.31
C ASP A 43 4.81 15.73 -3.41
N THR A 44 4.77 14.98 -4.52
CA THR A 44 3.84 13.86 -4.72
C THR A 44 4.30 12.55 -4.05
N SER A 45 5.60 12.41 -3.76
CA SER A 45 6.18 11.14 -3.30
C SER A 45 5.66 10.66 -1.94
N VAL A 46 5.33 11.58 -1.02
CA VAL A 46 4.80 11.25 0.31
C VAL A 46 3.35 10.78 0.21
N TYR A 47 2.55 11.42 -0.65
CA TYR A 47 1.17 11.01 -0.90
C TYR A 47 1.12 9.60 -1.49
N ASP A 48 1.95 9.32 -2.50
CA ASP A 48 2.00 8.01 -3.14
C ASP A 48 2.38 6.89 -2.15
N PHE A 49 3.30 7.19 -1.24
CA PHE A 49 3.69 6.27 -0.17
C PHE A 49 2.54 6.05 0.84
N ALA A 50 1.84 7.11 1.24
CA ALA A 50 0.67 6.98 2.13
C ALA A 50 -0.45 6.17 1.47
N ALA A 51 -0.70 6.38 0.18
CA ALA A 51 -1.65 5.60 -0.60
C ALA A 51 -1.21 4.13 -0.70
N LEU A 52 0.09 3.85 -0.91
CA LEU A 52 0.62 2.48 -0.90
C LEU A 52 0.37 1.79 0.46
N LEU A 53 0.59 2.48 1.58
CA LEU A 53 0.29 1.91 2.90
C LEU A 53 -1.18 1.54 3.03
N LEU A 54 -2.08 2.39 2.53
CA LEU A 54 -3.50 2.07 2.51
C LEU A 54 -3.83 0.89 1.59
N GLU A 55 -3.18 0.74 0.44
CA GLU A 55 -3.35 -0.44 -0.42
C GLU A 55 -2.97 -1.73 0.34
N ILE A 56 -1.87 -1.71 1.11
CA ILE A 56 -1.40 -2.85 1.89
C ILE A 56 -2.35 -3.18 3.03
N VAL A 57 -2.79 -2.17 3.80
CA VAL A 57 -3.66 -2.38 4.97
C VAL A 57 -5.05 -2.85 4.55
N THR A 58 -5.59 -2.33 3.45
CA THR A 58 -6.97 -2.58 3.03
C THR A 58 -7.10 -3.75 2.04
N GLY A 59 -5.99 -4.19 1.43
CA GLY A 59 -6.02 -5.16 0.33
C GLY A 59 -6.59 -4.62 -0.99
N SER A 60 -6.91 -3.32 -1.08
CA SER A 60 -7.56 -2.69 -2.24
C SER A 60 -6.59 -1.90 -3.12
N LYS A 61 -6.73 -2.01 -4.44
CA LYS A 61 -5.95 -1.23 -5.43
C LYS A 61 -6.67 0.03 -5.93
N GLN A 62 -7.90 0.29 -5.47
CA GLN A 62 -8.69 1.45 -5.88
C GLN A 62 -8.31 2.69 -5.06
N ARG A 63 -7.19 3.35 -5.40
CA ARG A 63 -6.57 4.40 -4.56
C ARG A 63 -7.52 5.49 -4.09
N GLU A 64 -8.25 6.15 -5.00
CA GLU A 64 -9.07 7.31 -4.65
C GLU A 64 -10.21 6.94 -3.69
N ASP A 65 -10.92 5.85 -3.99
CA ASP A 65 -12.00 5.33 -3.15
C ASP A 65 -11.47 4.85 -1.80
N THR A 66 -10.33 4.14 -1.80
CA THR A 66 -9.69 3.62 -0.59
C THR A 66 -9.28 4.74 0.35
N VAL A 67 -8.67 5.82 -0.16
CA VAL A 67 -8.30 6.99 0.65
C VAL A 67 -9.52 7.65 1.25
N THR A 68 -10.58 7.85 0.45
CA THR A 68 -11.80 8.51 0.90
C THR A 68 -12.49 7.71 2.00
N GLN A 69 -12.64 6.39 1.80
CA GLN A 69 -13.25 5.49 2.76
C GLN A 69 -12.42 5.37 4.04
N ALA A 70 -11.10 5.19 3.92
CA ALA A 70 -10.20 5.11 5.07
C ALA A 70 -10.27 6.39 5.91
N LEU A 71 -10.25 7.57 5.29
CA LEU A 71 -10.39 8.84 6.00
C LEU A 71 -11.73 8.97 6.73
N GLN A 72 -12.84 8.52 6.12
CA GLN A 72 -14.13 8.50 6.78
C GLN A 72 -14.11 7.60 8.02
N LYS A 73 -13.59 6.38 7.88
CA LYS A 73 -13.49 5.41 8.99
C LYS A 73 -12.62 5.93 10.13
N ILE A 74 -11.45 6.49 9.81
CA ILE A 74 -10.55 7.14 10.78
C ILE A 74 -11.27 8.27 11.53
N ARG A 75 -11.95 9.16 10.80
CA ARG A 75 -12.69 10.29 11.41
C ARG A 75 -13.84 9.84 12.29
N SER A 76 -14.46 8.70 11.97
CA SER A 76 -15.53 8.11 12.76
C SER A 76 -15.06 7.23 13.92
N GLY A 77 -13.74 7.08 14.11
CA GLY A 77 -13.16 6.25 15.18
C GLY A 77 -13.22 4.74 14.91
N LYS A 78 -13.42 4.32 13.66
CA LYS A 78 -13.58 2.92 13.22
C LYS A 78 -12.35 2.43 12.45
N LEU A 79 -11.16 2.59 13.04
CA LEU A 79 -9.91 2.28 12.35
C LEU A 79 -9.76 0.78 12.05
N GLU A 80 -10.28 -0.09 12.91
CA GLU A 80 -10.30 -1.53 12.71
C GLU A 80 -11.01 -1.95 11.42
N GLU A 81 -11.97 -1.16 10.94
CA GLU A 81 -12.74 -1.45 9.73
C GLU A 81 -12.00 -1.11 8.43
N ILE A 82 -10.78 -0.53 8.49
CA ILE A 82 -9.96 -0.28 7.29
C ILE A 82 -9.06 -1.45 6.92
N VAL A 83 -8.94 -2.46 7.79
CA VAL A 83 -8.05 -3.61 7.59
C VAL A 83 -8.70 -4.62 6.66
N ASP A 84 -7.91 -5.22 5.77
CA ASP A 84 -8.32 -6.27 4.84
C ASP A 84 -9.05 -7.41 5.58
N PRO A 85 -10.34 -7.66 5.28
CA PRO A 85 -11.09 -8.75 5.88
C PRO A 85 -10.49 -10.14 5.65
N ALA A 86 -9.72 -10.33 4.57
CA ALA A 86 -9.08 -11.60 4.26
C ALA A 86 -8.02 -12.00 5.30
N LEU A 87 -7.43 -11.03 6.02
CA LEU A 87 -6.48 -11.31 7.10
C LEU A 87 -7.14 -11.98 8.31
N TYR A 88 -8.46 -11.86 8.45
CA TYR A 88 -9.24 -12.52 9.53
C TYR A 88 -9.66 -13.95 9.20
N PHE A 89 -9.24 -14.53 8.07
CA PHE A 89 -9.66 -15.87 7.62
C PHE A 89 -9.48 -16.97 8.70
N HIS A 90 -8.43 -16.89 9.51
CA HIS A 90 -8.17 -17.86 10.59
C HIS A 90 -8.98 -17.62 11.87
N GLU A 91 -9.66 -16.47 11.99
CA GLU A 91 -10.57 -16.16 13.10
C GLU A 91 -12.04 -16.38 12.72
N GLN A 92 -12.32 -16.62 11.43
CA GLN A 92 -13.68 -16.92 10.96
C GLN A 92 -14.16 -18.30 11.44
N PRO A 93 -15.44 -18.42 11.86
CA PRO A 93 -16.05 -19.69 12.20
C PRO A 93 -15.88 -20.71 11.07
N VAL A 94 -15.63 -21.98 11.41
CA VAL A 94 -15.32 -23.07 10.45
C VAL A 94 -16.36 -23.16 9.32
N ALA A 95 -17.62 -22.82 9.58
CA ALA A 95 -18.71 -22.79 8.60
C ALA A 95 -18.47 -21.88 7.38
N PHE A 96 -17.62 -20.85 7.49
CA PHE A 96 -17.30 -19.94 6.37
C PHE A 96 -16.02 -20.34 5.61
N ARG A 97 -15.24 -21.31 6.13
CA ARG A 97 -14.00 -21.79 5.49
C ARG A 97 -14.26 -22.73 4.32
N GLU A 98 -15.41 -23.38 4.28
CA GLU A 98 -15.76 -24.39 3.27
C GLU A 98 -16.35 -23.80 1.97
N GLN A 99 -16.60 -22.49 1.91
CA GLN A 99 -17.20 -21.84 0.73
C GLN A 99 -16.19 -21.23 -0.26
N ILE A 100 -14.89 -21.32 0.01
CA ILE A 100 -13.83 -20.72 -0.83
C ILE A 100 -12.81 -21.79 -1.28
N GLY A 101 -13.32 -22.98 -1.62
CA GLY A 101 -12.57 -24.05 -2.29
C GLY A 101 -12.85 -24.10 -3.78
#